data_AF-A0A662S8P9-F1
#
_entry.id   AF-A0A662S8P9-F1
#
_cell.length_a   1.000
_cell.length_b   1.000
_cell.length_c   1.000
_cell.angle_alpha   90.00
_cell.angle_beta   90.00
_cell.angle_gamma   90.00
#
_symmetry.space_group_name_H-M   'P 1'
#
loop_
_entity.id
_entity.type
_entity.pdbx_description
1 polymer ?
#
loop_
_entity_poly.entity_id
_entity_poly.type
_entity_poly.pdbx_seq_one_letter_code
_entity_poly.pdbx_strand_id
1 'polypeptide(L)'
;MDKLLIEINGKVETVTDVKDDNFLVIKEKEYYIFQDSEAAGEAAREYWTELAESDPEELAFIVGEKALIAWGLGREYAVGSIGVSSLEDWLNLWEDVPEEHFASYDGLEVAARINKKLQRELFFDSGEVVVYRAD
;
A
#
# COMPACT_ATOMS: atom_id res chain seq x y z
N MET A 1 -24.67 -14.37 13.55
CA MET A 1 -24.03 -13.54 12.51
C MET A 1 -22.77 -14.24 12.06
N ASP A 2 -22.59 -14.44 10.76
CA ASP A 2 -21.36 -15.03 10.22
C ASP A 2 -20.19 -14.06 10.39
N LYS A 3 -19.04 -14.57 10.82
CA LYS A 3 -17.83 -13.76 11.06
C LYS A 3 -17.11 -13.43 9.75
N LEU A 4 -16.46 -12.27 9.71
CA LEU A 4 -15.47 -11.93 8.70
C LEU A 4 -14.14 -12.58 9.12
N LEU A 5 -13.55 -13.39 8.24
CA LEU A 5 -12.38 -14.20 8.57
C LEU A 5 -11.29 -14.00 7.53
N ILE A 6 -10.06 -13.99 8.02
CA ILE A 6 -8.84 -13.94 7.22
C ILE A 6 -7.81 -14.90 7.79
N GLU A 7 -7.08 -15.59 6.93
CA GLU A 7 -5.96 -16.46 7.25
C GLU A 7 -4.66 -15.78 6.85
N ILE A 8 -3.81 -15.45 7.83
CA ILE A 8 -2.50 -14.82 7.62
C ILE A 8 -1.46 -15.77 8.21
N ASN A 9 -0.44 -16.14 7.44
CA ASN A 9 0.64 -17.05 7.89
C ASN A 9 0.11 -18.37 8.50
N GLY A 10 -0.94 -18.95 7.90
CA GLY A 10 -1.55 -20.21 8.35
C GLY A 10 -2.44 -20.09 9.59
N LYS A 11 -2.73 -18.87 10.05
CA LYS A 11 -3.55 -18.61 11.23
C LYS A 11 -4.81 -17.86 10.84
N VAL A 12 -5.96 -18.46 11.13
CA VAL A 12 -7.28 -17.84 10.93
C VAL A 12 -7.58 -16.87 12.07
N GLU A 13 -7.87 -15.64 11.70
CA GLU A 13 -8.23 -14.54 12.59
C GLU A 13 -9.62 -13.98 12.22
N THR A 14 -10.27 -13.34 13.19
CA THR A 14 -11.53 -12.63 12.95
C THR A 14 -11.23 -11.17 12.68
N VAL A 15 -11.71 -10.66 11.54
CA VAL A 15 -11.71 -9.23 11.24
C VAL A 15 -12.76 -8.57 12.11
N THR A 16 -12.32 -7.63 12.93
CA THR A 16 -13.17 -6.91 13.88
C THR A 16 -13.82 -5.69 13.27
N ASP A 17 -13.17 -5.07 12.27
CA ASP A 17 -13.69 -3.92 11.56
C ASP A 17 -13.15 -3.87 10.12
N VAL A 18 -13.93 -3.27 9.23
CA VAL A 18 -13.53 -2.92 7.86
C VAL A 18 -13.78 -1.43 7.73
N LYS A 19 -12.71 -0.64 7.63
CA LYS A 19 -12.75 0.81 7.45
C LYS A 19 -12.30 1.09 6.03
N ASP A 20 -12.94 2.03 5.36
CA ASP A 20 -12.61 2.38 3.98
C ASP A 20 -12.59 1.11 3.07
N ASP A 21 -12.45 1.23 1.75
CA ASP A 21 -12.69 0.06 0.88
C ASP A 21 -11.60 -1.04 0.99
N ASN A 22 -10.51 -0.77 1.72
CA ASN A 22 -9.31 -1.63 1.78
C ASN A 22 -8.56 -1.62 3.13
N PHE A 23 -9.18 -1.25 4.25
CA PHE A 23 -8.52 -1.22 5.56
C PHE A 23 -9.23 -2.10 6.60
N LEU A 24 -8.47 -2.93 7.30
CA LEU A 24 -8.97 -3.93 8.23
C LEU A 24 -8.42 -3.71 9.64
N VAL A 25 -9.25 -4.01 10.63
CA VAL A 25 -8.79 -4.16 12.02
C VAL A 25 -8.87 -5.63 12.43
N ILE A 26 -7.77 -6.18 12.94
CA ILE A 26 -7.66 -7.54 13.45
C ILE A 26 -6.99 -7.50 14.82
N LYS A 27 -7.75 -7.75 15.90
CA LYS A 27 -7.23 -7.71 17.28
C LYS A 27 -6.50 -6.40 17.59
N GLU A 28 -7.15 -5.28 17.28
CA GLU A 28 -6.64 -3.91 17.51
C GLU A 28 -5.42 -3.55 16.65
N LYS A 29 -5.03 -4.38 15.68
CA LYS A 29 -4.00 -4.07 14.69
C LYS A 29 -4.64 -3.70 13.36
N GLU A 30 -3.99 -2.81 12.65
CA GLU A 30 -4.43 -2.19 11.43
C GLU A 30 -3.67 -2.75 10.22
N TYR A 31 -4.43 -3.07 9.17
CA TYR A 31 -3.91 -3.67 7.96
C TYR A 31 -4.55 -3.04 6.72
N TYR A 32 -3.76 -2.76 5.70
CA TYR A 32 -4.27 -2.61 4.35
C TYR A 32 -4.44 -3.98 3.70
N ILE A 33 -5.45 -4.13 2.85
CA ILE A 33 -5.76 -5.37 2.12
C ILE A 33 -6.02 -5.07 0.65
N PHE A 34 -5.42 -5.84 -0.25
CA PHE A 34 -5.61 -5.70 -1.69
C PHE A 34 -5.83 -7.05 -2.36
N GLN A 35 -6.43 -7.03 -3.56
CA GLN A 35 -6.67 -8.24 -4.34
C GLN A 35 -5.35 -8.97 -4.65
N ASP A 36 -4.30 -8.22 -4.94
CA ASP A 36 -2.94 -8.68 -5.22
C ASP A 36 -1.96 -7.51 -5.08
N SER A 37 -0.68 -7.80 -5.27
CA SER A 37 0.41 -6.83 -5.18
C SER A 37 0.33 -5.76 -6.28
N GLU A 38 -0.16 -6.11 -7.47
CA GLU A 38 -0.38 -5.17 -8.58
C GLU A 38 -1.42 -4.11 -8.20
N ALA A 39 -2.58 -4.51 -7.68
CA ALA A 39 -3.61 -3.59 -7.20
C ALA A 39 -3.12 -2.69 -6.04
N ALA A 40 -2.26 -3.22 -5.16
CA ALA A 40 -1.64 -2.42 -4.12
C ALA A 40 -0.68 -1.37 -4.72
N GLY A 41 0.16 -1.78 -5.68
CA GLY A 41 1.09 -0.89 -6.36
C GLY A 41 0.39 0.24 -7.11
N GLU A 42 -0.69 -0.09 -7.83
CA GLU A 42 -1.55 0.90 -8.49
C GLU A 42 -2.13 1.91 -7.50
N ALA A 43 -2.66 1.45 -6.36
CA ALA A 43 -3.22 2.32 -5.33
C ALA A 43 -2.16 3.24 -4.69
N ALA A 44 -0.95 2.73 -4.44
CA ALA A 44 0.16 3.53 -3.94
C ALA A 44 0.59 4.59 -4.97
N ARG A 45 0.74 4.20 -6.24
CA ARG A 45 1.06 5.12 -7.33
C ARG A 45 -0.01 6.20 -7.50
N GLU A 46 -1.28 5.82 -7.46
CA GLU A 46 -2.41 6.76 -7.55
C GLU A 46 -2.37 7.77 -6.41
N TYR A 47 -2.18 7.32 -5.16
CA TYR A 47 -2.04 8.20 -4.01
C TYR A 47 -0.94 9.26 -4.20
N TRP A 48 0.26 8.84 -4.61
CA TRP A 48 1.38 9.76 -4.79
C TRP A 48 1.22 10.67 -6.01
N THR A 49 0.56 10.19 -7.06
CA THR A 49 0.22 11.00 -8.24
C THR A 49 -0.80 12.08 -7.87
N GLU A 50 -1.86 11.70 -7.15
CA GLU A 50 -2.87 12.64 -6.66
C GLU A 50 -2.23 13.68 -5.74
N LEU A 51 -1.35 13.28 -4.83
CA LEU A 51 -0.61 14.23 -3.98
C LEU A 51 0.26 15.18 -4.81
N ALA A 52 0.98 14.67 -5.81
CA ALA A 52 1.81 15.48 -6.70
C ALA A 52 1.00 16.55 -7.46
N GLU A 53 -0.23 16.22 -7.85
CA GLU A 53 -1.12 17.11 -8.60
C GLU A 53 -1.91 18.07 -7.71
N SER A 54 -2.37 17.60 -6.56
CA SER A 54 -3.28 18.34 -5.67
C SER A 54 -2.54 19.19 -4.62
N ASP A 55 -1.39 18.71 -4.12
CA ASP A 55 -0.54 19.40 -3.14
C ASP A 55 0.97 19.17 -3.42
N PRO A 56 1.50 19.80 -4.48
CA PRO A 56 2.92 19.68 -4.83
C PRO A 56 3.86 20.25 -3.76
N GLU A 57 3.39 21.12 -2.86
CA GLU A 57 4.20 21.66 -1.76
C GLU A 57 4.41 20.58 -0.69
N GLU A 58 3.37 19.84 -0.33
CA GLU A 58 3.48 18.70 0.58
C GLU A 58 4.34 17.58 -0.03
N LEU A 59 4.14 17.25 -1.31
CA LEU A 59 5.03 16.29 -1.98
C LEU A 59 6.49 16.76 -1.91
N ALA A 60 6.76 18.03 -2.22
CA ALA A 60 8.11 18.60 -2.17
C ALA A 60 8.71 18.56 -0.77
N PHE A 61 7.89 18.75 0.27
CA PHE A 61 8.30 18.61 1.66
C PHE A 61 8.69 17.17 2.01
N ILE A 62 7.90 16.19 1.56
CA ILE A 62 8.13 14.76 1.79
C ILE A 62 9.40 14.27 1.09
N VAL A 63 9.54 14.52 -0.22
CA VAL A 63 10.68 14.01 -1.01
C VAL A 63 11.95 14.84 -0.83
N GLY A 64 11.79 16.12 -0.50
CA GLY A 64 12.86 17.07 -0.23
C GLY A 64 13.50 17.70 -1.48
N GLU A 65 13.94 18.95 -1.33
CA GLU A 65 14.52 19.76 -2.42
C GLU A 65 15.70 19.09 -3.15
N LYS A 66 16.52 18.32 -2.44
CA LYS A 66 17.68 17.64 -3.02
C LYS A 66 17.28 16.59 -4.05
N ALA A 67 16.22 15.82 -3.76
CA ALA A 67 15.69 14.84 -4.68
C ALA A 67 15.14 15.53 -5.93
N LEU A 68 14.31 16.56 -5.73
CA LEU A 68 13.71 17.34 -6.83
C LEU A 68 14.77 17.98 -7.74
N ILE A 69 15.82 18.57 -7.18
CA ILE A 69 16.93 19.15 -7.96
C ILE A 69 17.68 18.06 -8.72
N ALA A 70 17.95 16.91 -8.11
CA ALA A 70 18.64 15.80 -8.76
C ALA A 70 17.82 15.26 -9.94
N TRP A 71 16.54 14.96 -9.70
CA TRP A 71 15.60 14.47 -10.71
C TRP A 71 15.38 15.47 -11.84
N GLY A 72 15.27 16.77 -11.52
CA GLY A 72 15.18 17.83 -12.54
C GLY A 72 16.43 17.95 -13.42
N LEU A 73 17.58 17.44 -12.96
CA LEU A 73 18.83 17.35 -13.71
C LEU A 73 19.06 15.96 -14.34
N GLY A 74 18.10 15.03 -14.24
CA GLY A 74 18.24 13.65 -14.71
C GLY A 74 19.30 12.86 -13.94
N ARG A 75 19.51 13.16 -12.66
CA ARG A 75 20.48 12.50 -11.80
C ARG A 75 19.78 11.59 -10.81
N GLU A 76 20.41 10.46 -10.55
CA GLU A 76 19.93 9.50 -9.57
C GLU A 76 19.93 10.10 -8.16
N TYR A 77 18.79 9.97 -7.47
CA TYR A 77 18.63 10.25 -6.05
C TYR A 77 17.57 9.31 -5.48
N ALA A 78 17.79 8.80 -4.28
CA ALA A 78 16.89 7.87 -3.61
C ALA A 78 16.05 8.60 -2.55
N VAL A 79 14.74 8.39 -2.63
CA VAL A 79 13.75 8.72 -1.60
C VAL A 79 13.00 7.43 -1.35
N GLY A 80 13.33 6.73 -0.26
CA GLY A 80 12.98 5.32 -0.05
C GLY A 80 14.19 4.41 -0.23
N SER A 81 13.96 3.15 -0.62
CA SER A 81 15.06 2.17 -0.78
C SER A 81 15.71 2.17 -2.17
N ILE A 82 15.05 2.72 -3.19
CA ILE A 82 15.49 2.66 -4.60
C ILE A 82 15.84 4.07 -5.12
N GLY A 83 16.98 4.18 -5.82
CA GLY A 83 17.41 5.40 -6.50
C GLY A 83 16.81 5.52 -7.90
N VAL A 84 16.27 6.70 -8.21
CA VAL A 84 15.68 7.02 -9.53
C VAL A 84 16.12 8.38 -10.03
N SER A 85 15.92 8.64 -11.32
CA SER A 85 16.45 9.83 -11.99
C SER A 85 15.39 10.85 -12.40
N SER A 86 14.11 10.58 -12.13
CA SER A 86 13.00 11.50 -12.39
C SER A 86 11.85 11.30 -11.39
N LEU A 87 10.96 12.30 -11.28
CA LEU A 87 9.74 12.17 -10.48
C LEU A 87 8.81 11.09 -11.06
N GLU A 88 8.71 10.98 -12.38
CA GLU A 88 7.91 9.95 -13.03
C GLU A 88 8.41 8.54 -12.69
N ASP A 89 9.72 8.32 -12.74
CA ASP A 89 10.31 7.05 -12.33
C ASP A 89 10.02 6.76 -10.85
N TRP A 90 10.07 7.78 -9.99
CA TRP A 90 9.72 7.65 -8.57
C TRP A 90 8.25 7.30 -8.34
N LEU A 91 7.33 7.88 -9.12
CA LEU A 91 5.92 7.52 -9.07
C LEU A 91 5.67 6.09 -9.55
N ASN A 92 6.37 5.65 -10.59
CA ASN A 92 6.24 4.30 -11.13
C ASN A 92 6.86 3.23 -10.21
N LEU A 93 7.84 3.59 -9.36
CA LEU A 93 8.40 2.64 -8.38
C LEU A 93 7.34 2.03 -7.46
N TRP A 94 6.29 2.78 -7.13
CA TRP A 94 5.26 2.31 -6.20
C TRP A 94 4.50 1.08 -6.73
N GLU A 95 4.49 0.85 -8.04
CA GLU A 95 3.94 -0.36 -8.64
C GLU A 95 4.74 -1.62 -8.24
N ASP A 96 6.05 -1.47 -8.01
CA ASP A 96 6.96 -2.57 -7.67
C ASP A 96 7.20 -2.75 -6.16
N VAL A 97 7.00 -1.69 -5.36
CA VAL A 97 7.27 -1.69 -3.91
C VAL A 97 6.11 -1.10 -3.07
N PRO A 98 4.88 -1.62 -3.18
CA PRO A 98 3.73 -1.10 -2.42
C PRO A 98 3.92 -1.17 -0.90
N GLU A 99 4.75 -2.09 -0.40
CA GLU A 99 5.04 -2.23 1.03
C GLU A 99 5.73 -1.00 1.62
N GLU A 100 6.48 -0.22 0.83
CA GLU A 100 7.09 1.02 1.31
C GLU A 100 6.04 2.08 1.67
N HIS A 101 4.84 2.00 1.08
CA HIS A 101 3.72 2.88 1.39
C HIS A 101 2.79 2.29 2.46
N PHE A 102 2.38 1.03 2.31
CA PHE A 102 1.31 0.45 3.15
C PHE A 102 1.80 -0.32 4.38
N ALA A 103 3.05 -0.79 4.43
CA ALA A 103 3.56 -1.63 5.52
C ALA A 103 4.41 -0.83 6.52
N SER A 104 3.88 0.28 7.05
CA SER A 104 4.62 1.17 7.96
C SER A 104 5.14 0.50 9.25
N TYR A 105 4.60 -0.65 9.64
CA TYR A 105 5.05 -1.38 10.83
C TYR A 105 6.29 -2.27 10.59
N ASP A 106 6.26 -3.12 9.57
CA ASP A 106 7.28 -4.15 9.34
C ASP A 106 7.87 -4.18 7.92
N GLY A 107 7.33 -3.39 6.99
CA GLY A 107 7.79 -3.35 5.60
C GLY A 107 7.51 -4.65 4.84
N LEU A 108 6.51 -5.44 5.25
CA LEU A 108 6.24 -6.75 4.65
C LEU A 108 4.90 -6.80 3.92
N GLU A 109 4.95 -7.33 2.70
CA GLU A 109 3.79 -7.91 2.03
C GLU A 109 3.55 -9.33 2.55
N VAL A 110 2.31 -9.64 2.91
CA VAL A 110 1.94 -10.99 3.37
C VAL A 110 0.75 -11.51 2.59
N ALA A 111 0.94 -12.64 1.91
CA ALA A 111 -0.15 -13.38 1.28
C ALA A 111 -1.14 -13.89 2.34
N ALA A 112 -2.43 -13.71 2.08
CA ALA A 112 -3.50 -14.11 2.98
C ALA A 112 -4.69 -14.71 2.22
N ARG A 113 -5.61 -15.33 2.96
CA ARG A 113 -6.86 -15.87 2.42
C ARG A 113 -8.07 -15.38 3.19
N ILE A 114 -9.08 -14.89 2.49
CA ILE A 114 -10.32 -14.38 3.09
C ILE A 114 -11.50 -15.32 2.84
N ASN A 115 -12.47 -15.32 3.74
CA ASN A 115 -13.71 -16.07 3.52
C ASN A 115 -14.61 -15.36 2.50
N LYS A 116 -15.55 -16.10 1.89
CA LYS A 116 -16.52 -15.58 0.90
C LYS A 116 -17.37 -14.40 1.41
N LYS A 117 -17.45 -14.19 2.72
CA LYS A 117 -18.19 -13.06 3.28
C LYS A 117 -17.35 -11.79 3.17
N LEU A 118 -16.11 -11.82 3.68
CA LEU A 118 -15.19 -10.70 3.57
C LEU A 118 -14.85 -10.39 2.11
N GLN A 119 -14.68 -11.40 1.27
CA GLN A 119 -14.50 -11.22 -0.17
C GLN A 119 -15.61 -10.37 -0.81
N ARG A 120 -16.87 -10.61 -0.44
CA ARG A 120 -18.01 -9.84 -0.97
C ARG A 120 -18.09 -8.44 -0.39
N GLU A 121 -17.65 -8.25 0.84
CA GLU A 121 -17.60 -6.93 1.50
C GLU A 121 -16.59 -6.01 0.80
N LEU A 122 -15.45 -6.57 0.40
CA LEU A 122 -14.36 -5.86 -0.27
C LEU A 122 -14.51 -5.82 -1.81
N PHE A 123 -15.57 -6.42 -2.35
CA PHE A 123 -15.79 -6.54 -3.80
C PHE A 123 -14.63 -7.22 -4.57
N PHE A 124 -13.93 -8.14 -3.92
CA PHE A 124 -12.80 -8.86 -4.51
C PHE A 124 -13.24 -10.06 -5.35
N ASP A 125 -12.55 -10.27 -6.47
CA ASP A 125 -12.82 -11.37 -7.40
C ASP A 125 -12.36 -12.73 -6.85
N SER A 126 -11.36 -12.72 -5.97
CA SER A 126 -10.77 -13.92 -5.38
C SER A 126 -10.69 -13.85 -3.86
N GLY A 127 -10.55 -15.03 -3.24
CA GLY A 127 -10.30 -15.15 -1.79
C GLY A 127 -8.82 -15.13 -1.42
N GLU A 128 -7.91 -15.10 -2.40
CA GLU A 128 -6.47 -14.92 -2.20
C GLU A 128 -6.16 -13.43 -2.34
N VAL A 129 -5.40 -12.88 -1.39
CA VAL A 129 -5.17 -11.44 -1.22
C VAL A 129 -3.77 -11.20 -0.68
N VAL A 130 -3.35 -9.94 -0.67
CA VAL A 130 -2.17 -9.48 0.07
C VAL A 130 -2.60 -8.53 1.19
N VAL A 131 -1.85 -8.54 2.29
CA VAL A 131 -2.04 -7.60 3.40
C VAL A 131 -0.72 -6.97 3.83
N TYR A 132 -0.82 -5.72 4.28
CA TYR A 132 0.29 -4.90 4.77
C TYR A 132 -0.05 -4.35 6.15
N ARG A 133 0.87 -4.42 7.11
CA ARG A 133 0.60 -4.01 8.50
C ARG A 133 0.96 -2.54 8.72
N ALA A 134 0.01 -1.76 9.23
CA ALA A 134 0.17 -0.32 9.42
C ALA A 134 0.68 0.09 10.82
N ASP A 135 0.47 -0.73 11.86
CA ASP A 135 0.77 -0.39 13.27
C ASP A 135 1.35 -1.53 14.14
#